data_AF-A0A8T4KYR5-F1
#
_entry.id   AF-A0A8T4KYR5-F1
#
_cell.length_a   1.000
_cell.length_b   1.000
_cell.length_c   1.000
_cell.angle_alpha   90.00
_cell.angle_beta   90.00
_cell.angle_gamma   90.00
#
_symmetry.space_group_name_H-M   'P 1'
#
loop_
_entity.id
_entity.type
_entity.pdbx_description
1 polymer ?
#
loop_
_entity_poly.entity_id
_entity_poly.type
_entity_poly.pdbx_seq_one_letter_code
_entity_poly.pdbx_strand_id
1 'polypeptide(L)'
;MELLIRLSGRKQVGKAVEALGVKEGMQEIAVIAVGENGEKAVREIALLLKLEKTKHKPDAAFLKKAFGIPENELKLLKEREKALESAVLEKAALVELED
;
A
#
# COMPACT_ATOMS: atom_id res chain seq x y z
N MET A 1 7.32 -9.72 4.69
CA MET A 1 6.29 -9.43 5.71
C MET A 1 6.42 -8.03 6.29
N GLU A 2 7.62 -7.57 6.62
CA GLU A 2 7.86 -6.20 7.13
C GLU A 2 7.19 -5.09 6.31
N LEU A 3 7.23 -5.20 4.98
CA LEU A 3 6.51 -4.31 4.06
C LEU A 3 5.01 -4.21 4.34
N LEU A 4 4.33 -5.30 4.68
CA LEU A 4 2.88 -5.28 4.98
C LEU A 4 2.59 -4.58 6.32
N ILE A 5 3.43 -4.80 7.33
CA ILE A 5 3.33 -4.13 8.63
C ILE A 5 3.42 -2.61 8.41
N ARG A 6 4.49 -2.17 7.74
CA ARG A 6 4.75 -0.76 7.43
C ARG A 6 3.63 -0.13 6.59
N LEU A 7 3.26 -0.75 5.49
CA LEU A 7 2.21 -0.23 4.60
C LEU A 7 0.82 -0.21 5.24
N SER A 8 0.52 -1.17 6.12
CA SER A 8 -0.78 -1.21 6.80
C SER A 8 -0.90 -0.21 7.95
N GLY A 9 0.23 0.34 8.40
CA GLY A 9 0.30 1.14 9.61
C GLY A 9 -0.08 0.37 10.88
N ARG A 10 0.21 -0.93 10.93
CA ARG A 10 -0.17 -1.81 12.06
C ARG A 10 1.03 -2.59 12.57
N LYS A 11 1.21 -2.65 13.89
CA LYS A 11 2.27 -3.46 14.55
C LYS A 11 2.03 -4.98 14.51
N GLN A 12 0.78 -5.43 14.33
CA GLN A 12 0.43 -6.86 14.33
C GLN A 12 0.38 -7.44 12.92
N VAL A 13 1.21 -8.45 12.63
CA VAL A 13 1.29 -9.14 11.32
C VAL A 13 -0.08 -9.65 10.86
N GLY A 14 -0.84 -10.32 11.74
CA GLY A 14 -2.16 -10.85 11.38
C GLY A 14 -3.12 -9.76 10.89
N LYS A 15 -3.15 -8.61 11.58
CA LYS A 15 -3.96 -7.46 11.19
C LYS A 15 -3.46 -6.77 9.92
N ALA A 16 -2.16 -6.80 9.67
CA ALA A 16 -1.56 -6.27 8.44
C ALA A 16 -1.92 -7.14 7.23
N VAL A 17 -1.86 -8.47 7.37
CA VAL A 17 -2.28 -9.44 6.35
C VAL A 17 -3.79 -9.37 6.11
N GLU A 18 -4.59 -9.23 7.16
CA GLU A 18 -6.04 -9.04 7.03
C GLU A 18 -6.38 -7.74 6.27
N ALA A 19 -5.60 -6.69 6.46
CA ALA A 19 -5.81 -5.40 5.80
C ALA A 19 -5.35 -5.40 4.33
N LEU A 20 -4.13 -5.87 4.06
CA LEU A 20 -3.43 -5.68 2.78
C LEU A 20 -3.04 -6.99 2.07
N GLY A 21 -3.22 -8.15 2.69
CA GLY A 21 -2.93 -9.44 2.09
C GLY A 21 -3.90 -9.78 0.96
N VAL A 22 -3.50 -10.74 0.12
CA VAL A 22 -4.35 -11.27 -0.95
C VAL A 22 -5.55 -12.02 -0.33
N LYS A 23 -6.74 -11.71 -0.83
CA LYS A 23 -8.01 -12.30 -0.38
C LYS A 23 -8.64 -13.12 -1.50
N GLU A 24 -9.45 -14.09 -1.12
CA GLU A 24 -10.24 -14.87 -2.06
C GLU A 24 -11.14 -13.95 -2.91
N GLY A 25 -11.19 -14.23 -4.22
CA GLY A 25 -11.99 -13.46 -5.18
C GLY A 25 -11.33 -12.18 -5.72
N MET A 26 -10.14 -11.79 -5.24
CA MET A 26 -9.41 -10.65 -5.81
C MET A 26 -9.02 -10.90 -7.27
N GLN A 27 -9.28 -9.90 -8.12
CA GLN A 27 -8.93 -9.92 -9.56
C GLN A 27 -7.61 -9.19 -9.84
N GLU A 28 -7.16 -8.35 -8.91
CA GLU A 28 -5.93 -7.57 -9.02
C GLU A 28 -5.09 -7.78 -7.76
N ILE A 29 -3.78 -7.94 -7.95
CA ILE A 29 -2.81 -8.04 -6.84
C ILE A 29 -1.61 -7.15 -7.12
N ALA A 30 -1.01 -6.62 -6.05
CA ALA A 30 0.29 -5.96 -6.10
C ALA A 30 1.37 -6.95 -5.68
N VAL A 31 2.33 -7.23 -6.58
CA VAL A 31 3.50 -8.06 -6.28
C VAL A 31 4.70 -7.16 -6.02
N ILE A 32 5.29 -7.27 -4.83
CA ILE A 32 6.46 -6.50 -4.42
C ILE A 32 7.58 -7.49 -4.08
N ALA A 33 8.72 -7.38 -4.76
CA ALA A 33 9.92 -8.14 -4.48
C ALA A 33 11.09 -7.20 -4.21
N VAL A 34 11.85 -7.45 -3.15
CA VAL A 34 13.00 -6.65 -2.72
C VAL A 34 14.25 -7.54 -2.75
N GLY A 35 15.29 -7.08 -3.45
CA GLY A 35 16.57 -7.78 -3.58
C GLY A 35 17.10 -7.74 -5.02
N GLU A 36 18.33 -8.18 -5.22
CA GLU A 36 19.04 -8.15 -6.52
C GLU A 36 18.26 -8.86 -7.64
N ASN A 37 17.57 -9.95 -7.30
CA ASN A 37 16.77 -10.75 -8.23
C ASN A 37 15.26 -10.41 -8.18
N GLY A 38 14.86 -9.30 -7.56
CA GLY A 38 13.45 -8.95 -7.34
C GLY A 38 12.64 -8.91 -8.64
N GLU A 39 13.20 -8.33 -9.71
CA GLU A 39 12.51 -8.27 -10.99
C GLU A 39 12.27 -9.66 -11.59
N LYS A 40 13.26 -10.55 -11.51
CA LYS A 40 13.13 -11.93 -11.99
C LYS A 40 12.04 -12.66 -11.20
N ALA A 41 12.02 -12.52 -9.87
CA ALA A 41 10.99 -13.11 -9.02
C ALA A 41 9.57 -12.63 -9.38
N VAL A 42 9.40 -11.32 -9.62
CA VAL A 42 8.09 -10.77 -10.06
C VAL A 42 7.65 -11.37 -11.39
N ARG A 43 8.58 -11.54 -12.35
CA ARG A 43 8.27 -12.15 -13.65
C ARG A 43 7.86 -13.62 -13.50
N GLU A 44 8.57 -14.39 -12.69
CA GLU A 44 8.23 -15.81 -12.43
C GLU A 44 6.87 -15.96 -11.75
N ILE A 45 6.56 -15.12 -10.75
CA ILE A 45 5.25 -15.09 -10.08
C ILE A 45 4.14 -14.73 -11.08
N ALA A 46 4.36 -13.71 -11.92
CA ALA A 46 3.38 -13.32 -12.93
C ALA A 46 3.09 -14.44 -13.92
N LEU A 47 4.11 -15.19 -14.35
CA LEU A 47 3.94 -16.36 -15.22
C LEU A 47 3.18 -17.49 -14.52
N LEU A 48 3.56 -17.82 -13.27
CA LEU A 48 2.94 -18.89 -12.48
C LEU A 48 1.44 -18.63 -12.26
N LEU A 49 1.09 -17.38 -11.97
CA LEU A 49 -0.28 -16.95 -11.67
C LEU A 49 -1.03 -16.42 -12.89
N LYS A 50 -0.41 -16.44 -14.08
CA LYS A 50 -0.96 -15.91 -15.34
C LYS A 50 -1.48 -14.47 -15.21
N LEU A 51 -0.71 -13.63 -14.52
CA LEU A 51 -1.05 -12.22 -14.29
C LEU A 51 -0.66 -11.36 -15.48
N GLU A 52 -1.53 -10.41 -15.82
CA GLU A 52 -1.21 -9.35 -16.77
C GLU A 52 -0.90 -8.06 -16.02
N LYS A 53 0.13 -7.34 -16.48
CA LYS A 53 0.50 -6.06 -15.88
C LYS A 53 -0.52 -5.00 -16.27
N THR A 54 -1.30 -4.51 -15.31
CA THR A 54 -2.24 -3.41 -15.51
C THR A 54 -1.67 -2.10 -14.95
N LYS A 55 -2.16 -0.97 -15.46
CA LYS A 55 -1.94 0.34 -14.84
C LYS A 55 -3.08 0.60 -13.86
N HIS A 56 -2.84 0.41 -12.58
CA HIS A 56 -3.81 0.75 -11.55
C HIS A 56 -3.71 2.24 -11.21
N LYS A 57 -4.85 2.93 -11.16
CA LYS A 57 -4.92 4.30 -10.62
C LYS A 57 -5.36 4.20 -9.16
N PRO A 58 -4.66 4.84 -8.22
CA PRO A 58 -5.05 4.77 -6.81
C PRO A 58 -6.47 5.30 -6.61
N ASP A 59 -7.29 4.55 -5.89
CA ASP A 59 -8.59 5.04 -5.43
C ASP A 59 -8.40 5.98 -4.23
N ALA A 60 -8.60 7.27 -4.47
CA ALA A 60 -8.45 8.30 -3.46
C ALA A 60 -9.42 8.12 -2.28
N ALA A 61 -10.65 7.65 -2.51
CA ALA A 61 -11.63 7.45 -1.45
C ALA A 61 -11.22 6.27 -0.55
N PHE A 62 -10.75 5.18 -1.17
CA PHE A 62 -10.20 4.05 -0.45
C PHE A 62 -9.00 4.47 0.41
N LEU A 63 -8.03 5.18 -0.17
CA LEU A 63 -6.82 5.62 0.56
C LEU A 63 -7.15 6.50 1.76
N LYS A 64 -8.05 7.48 1.60
CA LYS A 64 -8.50 8.32 2.72
C LYS A 64 -9.09 7.49 3.86
N LYS A 65 -9.92 6.49 3.53
CA LYS A 65 -10.54 5.61 4.52
C LYS A 65 -9.52 4.69 5.17
N ALA A 66 -8.62 4.09 4.40
CA ALA A 66 -7.64 3.13 4.88
C ALA A 66 -6.62 3.77 5.85
N PHE A 67 -6.18 4.99 5.54
CA PHE A 67 -5.20 5.73 6.35
C PHE A 67 -5.84 6.74 7.33
N GLY A 68 -7.18 6.77 7.42
CA GLY A 68 -7.90 7.66 8.32
C GLY A 68 -7.62 9.15 8.06
N ILE A 69 -7.48 9.55 6.78
CA ILE A 69 -7.13 10.92 6.37
C ILE A 69 -8.42 11.73 6.19
N PRO A 70 -8.73 12.68 7.09
CA PRO A 70 -9.94 13.48 7.00
C PRO A 70 -9.79 14.61 5.98
N GLU A 71 -10.91 15.08 5.41
CA GLU A 71 -10.86 16.07 4.33
C GLU A 71 -10.31 17.44 4.76
N ASN A 72 -10.45 17.80 6.03
CA ASN A 72 -9.85 19.01 6.58
C ASN A 72 -8.31 18.96 6.55
N GLU A 73 -7.69 17.80 6.81
CA GLU A 73 -6.24 17.61 6.70
C GLU A 73 -5.76 17.84 5.26
N LEU A 74 -6.49 17.28 4.28
CA LEU A 74 -6.18 17.50 2.86
C LEU A 74 -6.39 18.95 2.41
N LYS A 75 -7.38 19.65 3.00
CA LYS A 75 -7.61 21.07 2.72
C LYS A 75 -6.44 21.96 3.18
N LEU A 76 -5.80 21.60 4.30
CA LEU A 76 -4.60 22.28 4.81
C LEU A 76 -3.36 21.99 3.95
N LEU A 77 -3.32 20.82 3.33
CA LEU A 77 -2.23 20.38 2.45
C LEU A 77 -2.42 20.78 0.98
N LYS A 78 -3.46 21.56 0.63
CA LYS A 78 -3.84 21.90 -0.76
C LYS A 78 -2.74 22.55 -1.59
N GLU A 79 -1.75 23.19 -0.95
CA GLU A 79 -0.60 23.79 -1.64
C GLU A 79 0.45 22.76 -2.06
N ARG A 80 0.38 21.52 -1.58
CA ARG A 80 1.22 20.42 -2.03
C ARG A 80 0.59 19.74 -3.24
N GLU A 81 1.26 19.82 -4.38
CA GLU A 81 1.00 18.93 -5.51
C GLU A 81 1.09 17.48 -4.96
N LYS A 82 -0.03 16.74 -4.97
CA LYS A 82 -0.18 15.41 -4.35
C LYS A 82 -0.36 15.36 -2.83
N ALA A 83 -1.09 16.30 -2.24
CA ALA A 83 -1.51 16.31 -0.83
C ALA A 83 -1.92 14.93 -0.24
N LEU A 84 -2.68 14.12 -1.00
CA LEU A 84 -3.10 12.79 -0.56
C LEU A 84 -1.94 11.80 -0.46
N GLU A 85 -1.03 11.79 -1.44
CA GLU A 85 0.14 10.90 -1.42
C GLU A 85 1.07 11.28 -0.26
N SER A 86 1.27 12.58 -0.02
CA SER A 86 2.04 13.06 1.13
C SER A 86 1.42 12.62 2.46
N ALA A 87 0.11 12.77 2.63
CA ALA A 87 -0.58 12.37 3.86
C ALA A 87 -0.49 10.84 4.09
N VAL A 88 -0.64 10.03 3.03
CA VAL A 88 -0.47 8.56 3.12
C VAL A 88 0.96 8.20 3.54
N LEU A 89 1.97 8.85 2.95
CA LEU A 89 3.38 8.62 3.29
C LEU A 89 3.69 9.04 4.73
N GLU A 90 3.18 10.19 5.19
CA GLU A 90 3.36 10.67 6.56
C GLU A 90 2.73 9.70 7.57
N LYS A 91 1.50 9.23 7.33
CA LYS A 91 0.85 8.23 8.21
C LYS A 91 1.60 6.90 8.23
N ALA A 92 2.11 6.44 7.09
CA ALA A 92 2.91 5.22 7.02
C ALA A 92 4.25 5.35 7.75
N ALA A 93 4.88 6.53 7.71
CA ALA A 93 6.14 6.80 8.41
C ALA A 93 5.96 6.96 9.93
N LEU A 94 4.86 7.55 10.40
CA LEU A 94 4.60 7.74 11.83
C LEU A 94 4.49 6.42 12.61
N VAL A 95 4.10 5.34 11.94
CA VAL A 95 4.03 4.00 12.53
C VAL A 95 5.43 3.50 12.97
N GLU A 96 6.50 4.06 12.41
CA GLU A 96 7.89 3.77 12.78
C GLU A 96 8.37 4.59 14.00
N LEU A 97 7.65 5.66 14.38
CA LEU A 97 8.03 6.58 15.46
C LEU A 97 7.22 6.39 16.75
N GLU A 98 6.03 5.80 16.66
CA GLU A 98 5.27 5.38 17.83
C GLU A 98 5.87 4.08 18.37
N ASP A 99 6.95 4.14 19.14
CA ASP A 99 7.43 3.05 20.00
C ASP A 99 6.76 3.08 21.38
#